data_AF-A0AAW1J078-F1
#
_entry.id   AF-A0AAW1J078-F1
#
_cell.length_a   1.000
_cell.length_b   1.000
_cell.length_c   1.000
_cell.angle_alpha   90.00
_cell.angle_beta   90.00
_cell.angle_gamma   90.00
#
_symmetry.space_group_name_H-M   'P 1'
#
loop_
_entity.id
_entity.type
_entity.pdbx_description
1 polymer ?
#
loop_
_entity_poly.entity_id
_entity_poly.type
_entity_poly.pdbx_seq_one_letter_code
_entity_poly.pdbx_strand_id
1 'polypeptide(L)'
;MTDEIKDYTDLVCHSVSEITLPSFNHLVTGHVMRSMEGGQVLQLNENECTHSDEQRALTGTWVLDDVRKFIEKGYSVLEIYEVWKYQVVNGLFREYIDEYLKIKQQATGWPLGCDSTEEKQKYIQQYLEKEGVKLNPDKIAKNSGLRQVGKAVITSFWGKLGQRENQSKTTIVNDPAQFFSLLTNPTINVNTVQTINENTLVVNWEHKEDVYDPVPTVNVCLAAKTHSSLIGNIKRMYMTRYQL
;
A
#
# COMPACT_ATOMS: atom_id res chain seq x y z
N MET A 1 1.70 -34.40 26.14
CA MET A 1 1.60 -33.19 26.99
C MET A 1 0.97 -32.14 26.12
N THR A 2 -0.36 -32.09 26.19
CA THR A 2 -1.23 -31.18 25.44
C THR A 2 -1.22 -29.84 26.15
N ASP A 3 -0.50 -28.86 25.61
CA ASP A 3 -0.56 -27.50 26.13
C ASP A 3 -1.45 -26.64 25.24
N GLU A 4 -2.44 -26.07 25.92
CA GLU A 4 -3.53 -25.26 25.43
C GLU A 4 -3.02 -23.97 24.79
N ILE A 5 -3.47 -23.68 23.57
CA ILE A 5 -3.38 -22.33 22.99
C ILE A 5 -4.47 -21.49 23.66
N LYS A 6 -4.13 -20.86 24.79
CA LYS A 6 -4.97 -19.84 25.43
C LYS A 6 -4.27 -18.50 25.40
N ASP A 7 -5.05 -17.52 24.92
CA ASP A 7 -4.88 -16.07 25.06
C ASP A 7 -3.60 -15.41 24.50
N TYR A 8 -3.72 -14.85 23.30
CA TYR A 8 -2.83 -13.78 22.80
C TYR A 8 -3.66 -12.53 22.53
N THR A 9 -4.22 -11.97 23.59
CA THR A 9 -4.76 -10.61 23.62
C THR A 9 -3.63 -9.63 23.90
N ASP A 10 -2.80 -9.37 22.89
CA ASP A 10 -2.01 -8.14 22.77
C ASP A 10 -1.53 -8.00 21.32
N LEU A 11 -1.71 -6.81 20.73
CA LEU A 11 -1.44 -6.51 19.32
C LEU A 11 0.07 -6.55 19.01
N VAL A 12 0.58 -7.76 18.80
CA VAL A 12 1.92 -8.01 18.25
C VAL A 12 1.84 -7.92 16.73
N CYS A 13 2.78 -7.24 16.09
CA CYS A 13 3.03 -7.39 14.66
C CYS A 13 3.93 -8.62 14.49
N HIS A 14 3.41 -9.68 13.88
CA HIS A 14 4.18 -10.82 13.42
C HIS A 14 4.28 -10.71 11.89
N SER A 15 5.43 -10.33 11.36
CA SER A 15 5.68 -10.49 9.92
C SER A 15 6.04 -11.95 9.70
N VAL A 16 5.30 -12.69 8.87
CA VAL A 16 5.75 -14.04 8.55
C VAL A 16 5.18 -14.68 7.28
N SER A 17 6.11 -15.39 6.62
CA SER A 17 6.01 -16.75 6.02
C SER A 17 5.26 -17.03 4.74
N GLU A 18 5.82 -17.98 3.99
CA GLU A 18 5.18 -18.73 2.91
C GLU A 18 3.76 -19.16 3.28
N ILE A 19 2.86 -18.96 2.31
CA ILE A 19 1.45 -19.29 2.46
C ILE A 19 1.04 -20.26 1.36
N THR A 20 0.49 -21.42 1.73
CA THR A 20 -0.19 -22.36 0.83
C THR A 20 -1.68 -22.09 0.78
N LEU A 21 -2.24 -22.20 -0.43
CA LEU A 21 -3.68 -22.19 -0.70
C LEU A 21 -4.22 -23.63 -0.66
N PRO A 22 -5.18 -24.00 0.20
CA PRO A 22 -5.91 -25.24 -0.04
C PRO A 22 -6.73 -25.09 -1.33
N SER A 23 -6.81 -26.20 -2.06
CA SER A 23 -7.51 -26.32 -3.34
C SER A 23 -8.98 -25.93 -3.23
N PHE A 24 -9.47 -25.14 -4.19
CA PHE A 24 -10.90 -24.98 -4.40
C PHE A 24 -11.23 -25.06 -5.89
N ASN A 25 -11.99 -26.10 -6.23
CA ASN A 25 -12.58 -26.29 -7.55
C ASN A 25 -13.85 -25.44 -7.65
N HIS A 26 -13.88 -24.63 -8.72
CA HIS A 26 -15.00 -23.90 -9.34
C HIS A 26 -15.14 -22.39 -9.13
N LEU A 27 -15.02 -21.73 -10.30
CA LEU A 27 -15.73 -20.55 -10.84
C LEU A 27 -16.03 -19.36 -9.93
N VAL A 28 -15.58 -18.16 -10.33
CA VAL A 28 -16.46 -17.01 -10.61
C VAL A 28 -15.72 -15.91 -11.38
N THR A 29 -16.44 -15.34 -12.34
CA THR A 29 -16.21 -14.17 -13.20
C THR A 29 -16.17 -12.83 -12.42
N GLY A 30 -15.24 -11.92 -12.75
CA GLY A 30 -15.31 -10.54 -12.23
C GLY A 30 -14.10 -9.62 -12.45
N HIS A 31 -14.27 -8.68 -13.38
CA HIS A 31 -13.57 -7.39 -13.62
C HIS A 31 -12.22 -7.05 -12.92
N VAL A 32 -11.19 -7.09 -13.77
CA VAL A 32 -9.80 -6.56 -13.73
C VAL A 32 -9.54 -5.34 -12.83
N MET A 33 -8.46 -5.43 -12.03
CA MET A 33 -7.64 -4.29 -11.61
C MET A 33 -6.19 -4.53 -12.03
N ARG A 34 -5.57 -3.49 -12.59
CA ARG A 34 -4.26 -3.48 -13.24
C ARG A 34 -3.15 -3.38 -12.19
N SER A 35 -2.27 -4.39 -12.11
CA SER A 35 -0.98 -4.26 -11.39
C SER A 35 -0.02 -3.38 -12.19
N MET A 36 0.79 -2.58 -11.50
CA MET A 36 1.67 -1.55 -12.09
C MET A 36 3.12 -1.99 -12.25
N GLU A 37 3.41 -3.28 -12.19
CA GLU A 37 4.72 -3.84 -12.54
C GLU A 37 4.54 -4.93 -13.60
N GLY A 38 5.08 -4.68 -14.79
CA GLY A 38 5.06 -5.61 -15.91
C GLY A 38 3.68 -5.78 -16.56
N GLY A 39 3.54 -5.34 -17.81
CA GLY A 39 2.32 -5.53 -18.61
C GLY A 39 2.06 -6.98 -19.01
N GLN A 40 2.03 -7.92 -18.06
CA GLN A 40 1.51 -9.26 -18.29
C GLN A 40 0.02 -9.27 -17.95
N VAL A 41 -0.80 -9.41 -19.00
CA VAL A 41 -2.20 -9.80 -18.86
C VAL A 41 -2.19 -11.15 -18.16
N LEU A 42 -2.70 -11.20 -16.92
CA LEU A 42 -2.97 -12.48 -16.25
C LEU A 42 -3.97 -13.23 -17.12
N GLN A 43 -3.50 -14.20 -17.88
CA GLN A 43 -4.38 -15.13 -18.57
C GLN A 43 -5.04 -15.99 -17.50
N LEU A 44 -6.35 -15.83 -17.36
CA LEU A 44 -7.14 -16.71 -16.51
C LEU A 44 -7.10 -18.09 -17.15
N ASN A 45 -6.48 -19.04 -16.46
CA ASN A 45 -6.43 -20.41 -16.94
C ASN A 45 -7.79 -21.05 -16.65
N GLU A 46 -8.47 -21.52 -17.69
CA GLU A 46 -9.79 -22.16 -17.59
C GLU A 46 -9.69 -23.63 -17.14
N ASN A 47 -8.48 -24.20 -17.12
CA ASN A 47 -8.21 -25.58 -16.77
C ASN A 47 -7.97 -25.76 -15.26
N GLU A 48 -8.22 -26.97 -14.75
CA GLU A 48 -7.84 -27.35 -13.39
C GLU A 48 -6.34 -27.10 -13.17
N CYS A 49 -6.00 -26.47 -12.06
CA CYS A 49 -4.62 -26.16 -11.74
C CYS A 49 -3.86 -27.46 -11.44
N THR A 50 -2.85 -27.77 -12.24
CA THR A 50 -2.02 -28.98 -12.09
C THR A 50 -0.75 -28.75 -11.26
N HIS A 51 -0.58 -27.55 -10.70
CA HIS A 51 0.60 -27.20 -9.92
C HIS A 51 0.54 -27.82 -8.52
N SER A 52 1.70 -28.27 -8.03
CA SER A 52 1.81 -28.76 -6.65
C SER A 52 1.58 -27.63 -5.64
N ASP A 53 1.39 -28.01 -4.38
CA ASP A 53 1.17 -27.05 -3.30
C ASP A 53 2.37 -26.09 -3.13
N GLU A 54 3.59 -26.61 -3.34
CA GLU A 54 4.83 -25.83 -3.32
C GLU A 54 4.91 -24.86 -4.50
N GLN A 55 4.49 -25.28 -5.70
CA GLN A 55 4.46 -24.40 -6.87
C GLN A 55 3.38 -23.31 -6.76
N ARG A 56 2.38 -23.51 -5.91
CA ARG A 56 1.32 -22.54 -5.61
C ARG A 56 1.65 -21.68 -4.38
N ALA A 57 2.75 -21.97 -3.69
CA ALA A 57 3.15 -21.22 -2.50
C ALA A 57 3.54 -19.78 -2.87
N LEU A 58 3.06 -18.83 -2.06
CA LEU A 58 3.45 -17.44 -2.19
C LEU A 58 4.52 -17.12 -1.16
N THR A 59 5.70 -16.73 -1.64
CA THR A 59 6.74 -16.15 -0.80
C THR A 59 6.63 -14.63 -0.83
N GLY A 60 6.59 -14.00 0.34
CA GLY A 60 6.55 -12.55 0.44
C GLY A 60 6.56 -12.05 1.87
N THR A 61 6.60 -10.73 2.02
CA THR A 61 6.53 -10.04 3.31
C THR A 61 5.12 -9.52 3.55
N TRP A 62 4.52 -9.92 4.67
CA TRP A 62 3.13 -9.59 4.99
C TRP A 62 3.03 -9.02 6.39
N VAL A 63 2.07 -8.12 6.61
CA VAL A 63 1.69 -7.73 7.96
C VAL A 63 0.82 -8.80 8.60
N LEU A 64 0.90 -8.91 9.92
CA LEU A 64 0.19 -9.97 10.62
C LEU A 64 -1.31 -10.00 10.41
N ASP A 65 -1.96 -8.83 10.31
CA ASP A 65 -3.40 -8.79 10.11
C ASP A 65 -3.80 -9.43 8.78
N ASP A 66 -2.93 -9.33 7.77
CA ASP A 66 -3.11 -10.03 6.51
C ASP A 66 -2.86 -11.54 6.69
N VAL A 67 -1.83 -11.95 7.44
CA VAL A 67 -1.55 -13.37 7.77
C VAL A 67 -2.73 -14.02 8.50
N ARG A 68 -3.25 -13.36 9.54
CA ARG A 68 -4.48 -13.79 10.24
C ARG A 68 -5.65 -13.94 9.27
N LYS A 69 -5.77 -12.97 8.34
CA LYS A 69 -6.83 -13.02 7.33
C LYS A 69 -6.66 -14.19 6.36
N PHE A 70 -5.44 -14.56 6.01
CA PHE A 70 -5.19 -15.74 5.17
C PHE A 70 -5.61 -17.02 5.91
N ILE A 71 -5.24 -17.16 7.19
CA ILE A 71 -5.65 -18.31 8.01
C ILE A 71 -7.18 -18.39 8.11
N GLU A 72 -7.86 -17.27 8.39
CA GLU A 72 -9.35 -17.21 8.38
C GLU A 72 -9.96 -17.65 7.05
N LYS A 73 -9.24 -17.43 5.94
CA LYS A 73 -9.68 -17.80 4.59
C LYS A 73 -9.30 -19.23 4.22
N GLY A 74 -8.71 -19.99 5.15
CA GLY A 74 -8.32 -21.39 4.98
C GLY A 74 -6.86 -21.60 4.56
N TYR A 75 -6.06 -20.54 4.48
CA TYR A 75 -4.69 -20.64 3.97
C TYR A 75 -3.78 -21.18 5.08
N SER A 76 -2.78 -21.96 4.69
CA SER A 76 -1.82 -22.57 5.61
C SER A 76 -0.50 -21.82 5.54
N VAL A 77 0.14 -21.62 6.69
CA VAL A 77 1.50 -21.10 6.76
C VAL A 77 2.48 -22.27 6.66
N LEU A 78 3.43 -22.21 5.71
CA LEU A 78 4.45 -23.24 5.51
C LEU A 78 5.71 -22.94 6.32
N GLU A 79 6.40 -21.85 6.00
CA GLU A 79 7.74 -21.58 6.53
C GLU A 79 7.93 -20.11 6.93
N ILE A 80 8.39 -19.93 8.17
CA ILE A 80 8.64 -18.66 8.85
C ILE A 80 10.12 -18.30 8.81
N TYR A 81 10.48 -17.26 8.06
CA TYR A 81 11.88 -16.76 7.99
C TYR A 81 12.21 -15.72 9.06
N GLU A 82 11.42 -14.65 9.19
CA GLU A 82 11.77 -13.51 10.05
C GLU A 82 10.54 -12.75 10.58
N VAL A 83 10.57 -12.38 11.87
CA VAL A 83 9.45 -11.72 12.57
C VAL A 83 9.88 -10.41 13.23
N TRP A 84 9.28 -9.29 12.83
CA TRP A 84 9.60 -7.97 13.36
C TRP A 84 8.52 -7.47 14.32
N LYS A 85 8.90 -7.25 15.59
CA LYS A 85 8.01 -6.71 16.64
C LYS A 85 8.38 -5.26 16.96
N TYR A 86 7.39 -4.39 17.01
CA TYR A 86 7.56 -2.97 17.33
C TYR A 86 6.70 -2.57 18.52
N GLN A 87 7.10 -1.49 19.19
CA GLN A 87 6.26 -0.83 20.17
C GLN A 87 5.17 -0.01 19.46
N VAL A 88 3.94 -0.11 19.94
CA VAL A 88 2.80 0.61 19.36
C VAL A 88 2.58 1.89 20.13
N VAL A 89 2.63 3.02 19.42
CA VAL A 89 2.27 4.33 19.95
C VAL A 89 1.05 4.85 19.20
N ASN A 90 0.03 5.26 19.93
CA ASN A 90 -1.20 5.77 19.36
C ASN A 90 -1.13 7.28 19.12
N GLY A 91 -1.73 7.75 18.03
CA GLY A 91 -1.95 9.18 17.81
C GLY A 91 -0.76 9.96 17.26
N LEU A 92 0.34 9.29 16.86
CA LEU A 92 1.55 9.94 16.33
C LEU A 92 1.27 10.97 15.21
N PHE A 93 0.30 10.69 14.35
CA PHE A 93 -0.09 11.55 13.24
C PHE A 93 -1.49 12.14 13.37
N ARG A 94 -2.14 12.00 14.53
CA ARG A 94 -3.56 12.37 14.71
C ARG A 94 -3.80 13.84 14.39
N GLU A 95 -3.12 14.74 15.08
CA GLU A 95 -3.32 16.19 14.91
C GLU A 95 -3.06 16.64 13.46
N TYR A 96 -2.01 16.10 12.85
CA TYR A 96 -1.66 16.38 11.46
C TYR A 96 -2.77 15.91 10.50
N ILE A 97 -3.19 14.65 10.60
CA ILE A 97 -4.20 14.07 9.70
C ILE A 97 -5.57 14.71 9.93
N ASP A 98 -5.95 14.99 11.19
CA ASP A 98 -7.22 15.60 11.56
C ASP A 98 -7.37 17.00 10.95
N GLU A 99 -6.30 17.80 10.91
CA GLU A 99 -6.33 19.13 10.29
C GLU A 99 -6.62 19.05 8.79
N TYR A 100 -5.95 18.14 8.06
CA TYR A 100 -6.19 18.00 6.63
C TYR A 100 -7.51 17.29 6.30
N LEU A 101 -7.99 16.38 7.16
CA LEU A 101 -9.34 15.81 7.07
C LEU A 101 -10.39 16.88 7.24
N LYS A 102 -10.22 17.76 8.24
CA LYS A 102 -11.08 18.93 8.46
C LYS A 102 -11.10 19.87 7.27
N ILE A 103 -9.93 20.23 6.72
CA ILE A 103 -9.84 21.07 5.51
C ILE A 103 -10.56 20.42 4.33
N LYS A 104 -10.30 19.13 4.06
CA LYS A 104 -10.94 18.36 2.99
C LYS A 104 -12.45 18.32 3.15
N GLN A 105 -12.94 18.08 4.36
CA GLN A 105 -14.37 17.94 4.61
C GLN A 105 -15.08 19.30 4.52
N GLN A 106 -14.56 20.34 5.17
CA GLN A 106 -15.13 21.69 5.13
C GLN A 106 -15.18 22.23 3.69
N ALA A 107 -14.13 21.99 2.90
CA ALA A 107 -14.06 22.40 1.50
C ALA A 107 -15.00 21.60 0.56
N THR A 108 -15.61 20.51 1.03
CA THR A 108 -16.66 19.81 0.27
C THR A 108 -17.97 20.61 0.27
N GLY A 109 -18.20 21.43 1.29
CA GLY A 109 -19.45 22.15 1.51
C GLY A 109 -20.52 21.29 2.20
N TRP A 110 -21.70 21.87 2.38
CA TRP A 110 -22.83 21.21 3.04
C TRP A 110 -23.42 20.10 2.17
N PRO A 111 -23.90 18.99 2.78
CA PRO A 111 -24.67 17.98 2.08
C PRO A 111 -25.97 18.56 1.47
N LEU A 112 -26.49 17.89 0.44
CA LEU A 112 -27.79 18.25 -0.15
C LEU A 112 -28.91 18.07 0.89
N GLY A 113 -29.78 19.06 1.02
CA GLY A 113 -30.88 19.05 2.01
C GLY A 113 -30.43 19.34 3.44
N CYS A 114 -29.33 20.07 3.62
CA CYS A 114 -28.82 20.49 4.93
C CYS A 114 -28.93 22.01 5.05
N ASP A 115 -30.17 22.50 5.08
CA ASP A 115 -30.46 23.94 4.99
C ASP A 115 -30.77 24.53 6.38
N SER A 116 -31.39 23.73 7.25
CA SER A 116 -31.73 24.12 8.62
C SER A 116 -30.53 24.11 9.57
N THR A 117 -30.63 24.88 10.65
CA THR A 117 -29.59 24.96 11.68
C THR A 117 -29.42 23.61 12.40
N GLU A 118 -30.53 22.90 12.62
CA GLU A 118 -30.57 21.59 13.28
C GLU A 118 -29.86 20.52 12.44
N GLU A 119 -30.09 20.49 11.13
CA GLU A 119 -29.42 19.56 10.21
C GLU A 119 -27.92 19.82 10.13
N LYS A 120 -27.52 21.09 10.09
CA LYS A 120 -26.10 21.49 10.08
C LYS A 120 -25.39 21.05 11.36
N GLN A 121 -26.03 21.25 12.51
CA GLN A 121 -25.48 20.81 13.79
C GLN A 121 -25.40 19.28 13.88
N LYS A 122 -26.43 18.57 13.40
CA LYS A 122 -26.45 17.11 13.34
C LYS A 122 -25.33 16.58 12.45
N TYR A 123 -25.09 17.20 11.30
CA TYR A 123 -23.99 16.83 10.41
C TYR A 123 -22.61 16.96 11.09
N ILE A 124 -22.36 18.08 11.76
CA ILE A 124 -21.09 18.30 12.48
C ILE A 124 -20.91 17.28 13.60
N GLN A 125 -21.96 17.03 14.38
CA GLN A 125 -21.93 16.06 15.47
C GLN A 125 -21.66 14.64 14.97
N GLN A 126 -22.34 14.22 13.90
CA GLN A 126 -22.11 12.92 13.28
C GLN A 126 -20.68 12.77 12.74
N TYR A 127 -20.11 13.85 12.19
CA TYR A 127 -18.73 13.81 11.71
C TYR A 127 -17.73 13.70 12.88
N LEU A 128 -17.97 14.41 13.98
CA LEU A 128 -17.17 14.30 15.20
C LEU A 128 -17.25 12.90 15.81
N GLU A 129 -18.44 12.29 15.88
CA GLU A 129 -18.63 10.94 16.42
C GLU A 129 -17.96 9.86 15.57
N LYS A 130 -18.02 9.98 14.24
CA LYS A 130 -17.47 8.98 13.32
C LYS A 130 -15.98 9.12 13.11
N GLU A 131 -15.51 10.34 12.88
CA GLU A 131 -14.12 10.61 12.46
C GLU A 131 -13.28 11.19 13.60
N GLY A 132 -13.88 11.62 14.71
CA GLY A 132 -13.17 12.28 15.82
C GLY A 132 -12.76 13.73 15.53
N VAL A 133 -13.14 14.28 14.37
CA VAL A 133 -12.69 15.59 13.89
C VAL A 133 -13.79 16.64 14.03
N LYS A 134 -13.49 17.75 14.73
CA LYS A 134 -14.44 18.86 14.89
C LYS A 134 -14.38 19.84 13.71
N LEU A 135 -15.46 19.91 12.95
CA LEU A 135 -15.63 20.87 11.84
C LEU A 135 -16.00 22.27 12.36
N ASN A 136 -15.57 23.31 11.63
CA ASN A 136 -15.99 24.69 11.86
C ASN A 136 -17.13 25.06 10.87
N PRO A 137 -18.37 25.33 11.34
CA PRO A 137 -19.50 25.71 10.50
C PRO A 137 -19.20 26.85 9.52
N ASP A 138 -18.47 27.87 9.97
CA ASP A 138 -18.20 29.09 9.19
C ASP A 138 -17.26 28.84 8.02
N LYS A 139 -16.49 27.74 8.08
CA LYS A 139 -15.53 27.35 7.04
C LYS A 139 -16.09 26.29 6.09
N ILE A 140 -17.32 25.80 6.32
CA ILE A 140 -17.95 24.81 5.44
C ILE A 140 -18.52 25.54 4.22
N ALA A 141 -17.75 25.49 3.13
CA ALA A 141 -18.12 26.06 1.84
C ALA A 141 -17.48 25.23 0.73
N LYS A 142 -18.22 25.05 -0.38
CA LYS A 142 -17.73 24.28 -1.52
C LYS A 142 -16.52 24.99 -2.14
N ASN A 143 -15.35 24.36 -2.01
CA ASN A 143 -14.09 24.80 -2.61
C ASN A 143 -13.34 23.58 -3.15
N SER A 144 -13.48 23.34 -4.46
CA SER A 144 -12.89 22.17 -5.13
C SER A 144 -11.35 22.16 -5.06
N GLY A 145 -10.70 23.32 -5.16
CA GLY A 145 -9.24 23.44 -5.08
C GLY A 145 -8.71 23.08 -3.69
N LEU A 146 -9.26 23.70 -2.65
CA LEU A 146 -8.83 23.45 -1.27
C LEU A 146 -9.14 22.00 -0.83
N ARG A 147 -10.28 21.45 -1.27
CA ARG A 147 -10.60 20.04 -1.06
C ARG A 147 -9.57 19.12 -1.70
N GLN A 148 -9.12 19.44 -2.92
CA GLN A 148 -8.07 18.67 -3.60
C GLN A 148 -6.75 18.77 -2.85
N VAL A 149 -6.36 19.95 -2.36
CA VAL A 149 -5.16 20.11 -1.53
C VAL A 149 -5.23 19.25 -0.27
N GLY A 150 -6.31 19.34 0.51
CA GLY A 150 -6.48 18.53 1.72
C GLY A 150 -6.45 17.02 1.43
N LYS A 151 -7.13 16.59 0.36
CA LYS A 151 -7.08 15.19 -0.09
C LYS A 151 -5.65 14.78 -0.48
N ALA A 152 -4.97 15.60 -1.30
CA ALA A 152 -3.64 15.31 -1.81
C ALA A 152 -2.63 15.15 -0.68
N VAL A 153 -2.65 16.03 0.32
CA VAL A 153 -1.77 15.92 1.49
C VAL A 153 -1.96 14.58 2.20
N ILE A 154 -3.20 14.17 2.48
CA ILE A 154 -3.48 12.89 3.14
C ILE A 154 -2.99 11.71 2.28
N THR A 155 -3.31 11.70 0.98
CA THR A 155 -2.92 10.58 0.10
C THR A 155 -1.42 10.52 -0.14
N SER A 156 -0.76 11.67 -0.31
CA SER A 156 0.68 11.76 -0.52
C SER A 156 1.46 11.45 0.76
N PHE A 157 0.94 11.81 1.93
CA PHE A 157 1.55 11.47 3.21
C PHE A 157 1.72 9.95 3.37
N TRP A 158 0.62 9.19 3.20
CA TRP A 158 0.68 7.73 3.29
C TRP A 158 1.52 7.10 2.16
N GLY A 159 1.45 7.66 0.95
CA GLY A 159 2.28 7.22 -0.17
C GLY A 159 3.78 7.45 0.06
N LYS A 160 4.15 8.55 0.73
CA LYS A 160 5.55 8.91 1.01
C LYS A 160 6.21 7.90 1.95
N LEU A 161 5.48 7.38 2.94
CA LEU A 161 5.99 6.37 3.87
C LEU A 161 6.35 5.05 3.17
N GLY A 162 5.65 4.71 2.09
CA GLY A 162 5.89 3.50 1.29
C GLY A 162 6.64 3.78 -0.02
N GLN A 163 7.32 4.91 -0.14
CA GLN A 163 8.05 5.25 -1.35
C GLN A 163 9.23 4.28 -1.54
N ARG A 164 9.36 3.73 -2.76
CA ARG A 164 10.55 2.96 -3.16
C ARG A 164 11.80 3.83 -3.00
N GLU A 165 12.74 3.37 -2.18
CA GLU A 165 13.97 4.09 -1.85
C GLU A 165 14.94 4.11 -3.03
N ASN A 166 15.17 2.95 -3.65
CA ASN A 166 15.99 2.84 -4.84
C ASN A 166 15.17 3.15 -6.11
N GLN A 167 15.05 4.43 -6.44
CA GLN A 167 14.39 4.88 -7.66
C GLN A 167 15.35 4.83 -8.85
N SER A 168 14.84 4.41 -10.01
CA SER A 168 15.60 4.51 -11.23
C SER A 168 15.88 5.97 -11.59
N LYS A 169 17.14 6.26 -11.84
CA LYS A 169 17.67 7.56 -12.22
C LYS A 169 17.88 7.57 -13.72
N THR A 170 17.69 8.74 -14.31
CA THR A 170 17.91 8.95 -15.74
C THR A 170 19.01 9.98 -15.91
N THR A 171 20.07 9.61 -16.63
CA THR A 171 21.19 10.50 -16.93
C THR A 171 21.31 10.66 -18.43
N ILE A 172 21.40 11.91 -18.88
CA ILE A 172 21.71 12.27 -20.26
C ILE A 172 23.23 12.29 -20.36
N VAL A 173 23.79 11.44 -21.22
CA VAL A 173 25.22 11.24 -21.40
C VAL A 173 25.61 11.71 -22.78
N ASN A 174 26.53 12.67 -22.84
CA ASN A 174 27.08 13.19 -24.10
C ASN A 174 28.55 12.83 -24.30
N ASP A 175 29.16 12.20 -23.29
CA ASP A 175 30.57 11.83 -23.30
C ASP A 175 30.71 10.30 -23.12
N PRO A 176 31.44 9.61 -24.02
CA PRO A 176 31.69 8.18 -23.89
C PRO A 176 32.33 7.79 -22.56
N ALA A 177 33.21 8.60 -21.97
CA ALA A 177 33.85 8.24 -20.70
C ALA A 177 32.83 8.20 -19.55
N GLN A 178 31.90 9.16 -19.51
CA GLN A 178 30.76 9.12 -18.58
C GLN A 178 29.91 7.87 -18.80
N PHE A 179 29.65 7.47 -20.04
CA PHE A 179 28.88 6.25 -20.32
C PHE A 179 29.58 4.98 -19.80
N PHE A 180 30.86 4.81 -20.10
CA PHE A 180 31.63 3.67 -19.61
C PHE A 180 31.78 3.69 -18.09
N SER A 181 31.86 4.87 -17.47
CA SER A 181 31.87 4.98 -16.01
C SER A 181 30.59 4.44 -15.37
N LEU A 182 29.42 4.63 -16.00
CA LEU A 182 28.15 4.07 -15.51
C LEU A 182 28.10 2.55 -15.68
N LEU A 183 28.57 2.03 -16.82
CA LEU A 183 28.60 0.59 -17.10
C LEU A 183 29.60 -0.18 -16.23
N THR A 184 30.71 0.44 -15.88
CA THR A 184 31.79 -0.20 -15.09
C THR A 184 31.65 0.01 -13.58
N ASN A 185 30.70 0.84 -13.15
CA ASN A 185 30.47 1.08 -11.73
C ASN A 185 29.84 -0.16 -11.07
N PRO A 186 30.51 -0.80 -10.08
CA PRO A 186 30.00 -2.00 -9.45
C PRO A 186 28.74 -1.78 -8.61
N THR A 187 28.44 -0.52 -8.23
CA THR A 187 27.30 -0.14 -7.39
C THR A 187 26.02 0.18 -8.18
N ILE A 188 26.13 0.25 -9.52
CA ILE A 188 25.04 0.65 -10.41
C ILE A 188 24.58 -0.54 -11.24
N ASN A 189 23.28 -0.63 -11.48
CA ASN A 189 22.66 -1.48 -12.47
C ASN A 189 22.09 -0.60 -13.59
N VAL A 190 22.49 -0.86 -14.84
CA VAL A 190 21.98 -0.12 -16.00
C VAL A 190 20.79 -0.86 -16.58
N ASN A 191 19.62 -0.22 -16.55
CA ASN A 191 18.36 -0.82 -16.96
C ASN A 191 18.13 -0.66 -18.46
N THR A 192 18.39 0.52 -19.00
CA THR A 192 18.09 0.82 -20.41
C THR A 192 18.99 1.92 -20.92
N VAL A 193 19.44 1.80 -22.17
CA VAL A 193 20.20 2.82 -22.89
C VAL A 193 19.44 3.16 -24.16
N GLN A 194 19.11 4.44 -24.35
CA GLN A 194 18.41 4.93 -25.53
C GLN A 194 19.26 5.99 -26.22
N THR A 195 19.47 5.84 -27.52
CA THR A 195 20.12 6.85 -28.36
C THR A 195 19.09 7.88 -28.80
N ILE A 196 19.27 9.15 -28.42
CA ILE A 196 18.42 10.24 -28.93
C ILE A 196 18.96 10.75 -30.27
N ASN A 197 20.27 10.94 -30.34
CA ASN A 197 20.99 11.42 -31.52
C ASN A 197 22.41 10.84 -31.54
N GLU A 198 23.23 11.24 -32.50
CA GLU A 198 24.59 10.71 -32.70
C GLU A 198 25.52 10.92 -31.49
N ASN A 199 25.27 11.94 -30.67
CA ASN A 199 26.15 12.34 -29.57
C ASN A 199 25.47 12.30 -28.19
N THR A 200 24.24 11.81 -28.08
CA THR A 200 23.45 11.86 -26.84
C THR A 200 22.77 10.53 -26.57
N LEU A 201 23.09 9.96 -25.41
CA LEU A 201 22.45 8.79 -24.83
C LEU A 201 21.60 9.19 -23.63
N VAL A 202 20.47 8.52 -23.46
CA VAL A 202 19.69 8.53 -22.22
C VAL A 202 19.86 7.18 -21.57
N VAL A 203 20.48 7.18 -20.39
CA VAL A 203 20.76 5.98 -19.62
C VAL A 203 19.85 5.97 -18.40
N ASN A 204 18.99 4.96 -18.31
CA ASN A 204 18.24 4.66 -17.11
C ASN A 204 19.02 3.63 -16.28
N TRP A 205 19.21 3.92 -15.00
CA TRP A 205 19.99 3.10 -14.09
C TRP A 205 19.45 3.19 -12.67
N GLU A 206 19.75 2.20 -11.83
CA GLU A 206 19.45 2.21 -10.41
C GLU A 206 20.65 1.71 -9.61
N HIS A 207 20.66 1.89 -8.29
CA HIS A 207 21.70 1.26 -7.47
C HIS A 207 21.43 -0.24 -7.37
N LYS A 208 22.47 -1.05 -7.18
CA LYS A 208 22.26 -2.44 -6.79
C LYS A 208 21.63 -2.50 -5.39
N GLU A 209 20.88 -3.57 -5.12
CA GLU A 209 20.30 -3.83 -3.80
C GLU A 209 21.38 -3.74 -2.72
N ASP A 210 21.02 -3.17 -1.57
CA ASP A 210 21.88 -2.93 -0.39
C ASP A 210 23.01 -1.87 -0.54
N VAL A 211 23.08 -1.15 -1.66
CA VAL A 211 24.11 -0.11 -1.89
C VAL A 211 23.51 1.31 -1.99
N TYR A 212 22.22 1.47 -1.67
CA TYR A 212 21.54 2.77 -1.69
C TYR A 212 21.39 3.36 -0.28
N ASP A 213 21.41 4.69 -0.20
CA ASP A 213 21.16 5.40 1.05
C ASP A 213 19.67 5.32 1.41
N PRO A 214 19.33 4.95 2.65
CA PRO A 214 17.94 4.93 3.10
C PRO A 214 17.38 6.35 3.11
N VAL A 215 16.12 6.49 2.70
CA VAL A 215 15.44 7.79 2.68
C VAL A 215 14.82 8.01 4.06
N PRO A 216 15.20 9.06 4.81
CA PRO A 216 14.80 9.22 6.21
C PRO A 216 13.28 9.41 6.41
N THR A 217 12.56 9.74 5.34
CA THR A 217 11.11 9.90 5.35
C THR A 217 10.34 8.61 5.05
N VAL A 218 11.03 7.55 4.61
CA VAL A 218 10.41 6.26 4.29
C VAL A 218 10.35 5.40 5.56
N ASN A 219 9.21 4.76 5.76
CA ASN A 219 9.04 3.81 6.85
C ASN A 219 8.07 2.71 6.38
N VAL A 220 8.66 1.63 5.85
CA VAL A 220 7.92 0.51 5.28
C VAL A 220 6.98 -0.15 6.30
N CYS A 221 7.34 -0.15 7.59
CA CYS A 221 6.55 -0.73 8.66
C CYS A 221 5.25 0.06 8.89
N LEU A 222 5.35 1.39 8.95
CA LEU A 222 4.20 2.29 9.03
C LEU A 222 3.37 2.26 7.74
N ALA A 223 4.03 2.20 6.58
CA ALA A 223 3.35 2.08 5.29
C ALA A 223 2.53 0.78 5.20
N ALA A 224 3.10 -0.35 5.61
CA ALA A 224 2.42 -1.64 5.55
C ALA A 224 1.19 -1.69 6.48
N LYS A 225 1.30 -1.12 7.69
CA LYS A 225 0.16 -1.06 8.64
C LYS A 225 -0.97 -0.14 8.16
N THR A 226 -0.62 0.99 7.54
CA THR A 226 -1.60 1.95 7.03
C THR A 226 -2.27 1.46 5.77
N HIS A 227 -1.54 0.79 4.88
CA HIS A 227 -2.13 0.15 3.70
C HIS A 227 -3.01 -1.03 4.11
N SER A 228 -2.58 -1.95 4.98
CA SER A 228 -3.44 -3.06 5.42
C SER A 228 -4.75 -2.58 6.08
N SER A 229 -4.71 -1.49 6.86
CA SER A 229 -5.92 -0.89 7.47
C SER A 229 -6.78 -0.05 6.50
N LEU A 230 -6.19 0.73 5.59
CA LEU A 230 -6.92 1.46 4.53
C LEU A 230 -7.57 0.49 3.53
N ILE A 231 -6.91 -0.63 3.28
CA ILE A 231 -7.39 -1.68 2.41
C ILE A 231 -8.51 -2.51 3.11
N GLY A 232 -8.81 -2.28 4.38
CA GLY A 232 -10.01 -2.82 5.05
C GLY A 232 -11.33 -2.42 4.38
N ASN A 233 -11.36 -1.30 3.61
CA ASN A 233 -12.54 -0.85 2.87
C ASN A 233 -12.39 -0.82 1.35
N ILE A 234 -11.19 -1.08 0.79
CA ILE A 234 -10.95 -1.25 -0.66
C ILE A 234 -9.87 -2.33 -0.87
N LYS A 235 -10.14 -3.59 -0.51
CA LYS A 235 -9.42 -4.76 -1.04
C LYS A 235 -10.35 -5.39 -2.08
N ARG A 236 -10.25 -4.96 -3.35
CA ARG A 236 -10.54 -5.89 -4.46
C ARG A 236 -9.31 -6.75 -4.61
N MET A 237 -9.33 -7.90 -3.97
CA MET A 237 -8.46 -9.03 -4.26
C MET A 237 -9.42 -10.20 -4.48
N TYR A 238 -9.54 -10.63 -5.74
CA TYR A 238 -10.42 -11.73 -6.12
C TYR A 238 -9.72 -13.06 -5.77
N MET A 239 -10.25 -13.79 -4.79
CA MET A 239 -10.17 -15.26 -4.68
C MET A 239 -11.39 -15.75 -3.87
N THR A 240 -12.08 -16.74 -4.44
CA THR A 240 -13.49 -17.08 -4.23
C THR A 240 -13.77 -17.67 -2.84
N ARG A 241 -14.97 -17.38 -2.33
CA ARG A 241 -15.49 -17.71 -1.00
C ARG A 241 -16.13 -19.11 -1.03
N TYR A 242 -15.84 -19.99 -0.08
CA TYR A 242 -16.74 -21.10 0.25
C TYR A 242 -17.99 -20.54 0.93
N GLN A 243 -19.17 -20.87 0.40
CA GLN A 243 -20.36 -21.04 1.23
C GLN A 243 -20.51 -22.55 1.45
N LEU A 244 -20.71 -22.96 2.70
CA LEU A 244 -21.23 -24.29 3.02
C LEU A 244 -22.58 -24.50 2.35
#